data_AF-A0A812A3P3-F1
#
_entry.id   AF-A0A812A3P3-F1
#
_cell.length_a   1.000
_cell.length_b   1.000
_cell.length_c   1.000
_cell.angle_alpha   90.00
_cell.angle_beta   90.00
_cell.angle_gamma   90.00
#
_symmetry.space_group_name_H-M   'P 1'
#
loop_
_entity.id
_entity.type
_entity.pdbx_description
1 polymer ?
#
loop_
_entity_poly.entity_id
_entity_poly.type
_entity_poly.pdbx_seq_one_letter_code
_entity_poly.pdbx_strand_id
1 'polypeptide(L)' 'MTVGGTGDALAGITAALFTTNDALLSACCAAFISGRAGEICHGKYGSGLTATDLIECIPEARDP' A
#
# COMPACT_ATOMS: atom_id res chain seq x y z
N MET A 1 -4.41 -5.79 7.51
CA MET A 1 -4.99 -4.43 7.42
C MET A 1 -6.51 -4.54 7.46
N THR A 2 -7.19 -4.03 8.49
CA THR A 2 -8.66 -4.14 8.65
C THR A 2 -9.33 -2.80 8.93
N VAL A 3 -8.70 -1.70 8.51
CA VAL A 3 -9.20 -0.32 8.68
C VAL A 3 -9.80 0.20 7.39
N GLY A 4 -10.86 1.02 7.52
CA GLY A 4 -11.46 1.72 6.40
C GLY A 4 -10.46 2.65 5.70
N GLY A 5 -10.57 2.78 4.38
CA GLY A 5 -9.69 3.62 3.55
C GLY A 5 -8.44 2.92 3.01
N THR A 6 -8.09 1.74 3.52
CA THR A 6 -6.93 0.97 3.01
C THR A 6 -7.13 0.45 1.58
N GLY A 7 -8.37 0.20 1.17
CA GLY A 7 -8.71 -0.13 -0.22
C GLY A 7 -8.51 1.06 -1.17
N ASP A 8 -8.81 2.28 -0.73
CA ASP A 8 -8.58 3.50 -1.52
C ASP A 8 -7.09 3.74 -1.75
N ALA A 9 -6.26 3.48 -0.72
CA ALA A 9 -4.81 3.50 -0.85
C ALA A 9 -4.31 2.46 -1.88
N LEU A 10 -4.80 1.22 -1.82
CA LEU A 10 -4.47 0.18 -2.80
C LEU A 10 -4.88 0.58 -4.23
N ALA A 11 -6.08 1.15 -4.39
CA ALA A 11 -6.55 1.65 -5.68
C ALA A 11 -5.65 2.76 -6.23
N GLY A 12 -5.22 3.70 -5.37
CA GLY A 12 -4.30 4.77 -5.72
C GLY A 12 -2.92 4.25 -6.17
N ILE A 13 -2.34 3.30 -5.44
CA ILE A 13 -1.07 2.65 -5.82
C ILE A 13 -1.22 1.96 -7.18
N THR A 14 -2.30 1.20 -7.37
CA THR A 14 -2.57 0.48 -8.61
C THR A 14 -2.70 1.44 -9.79
N ALA A 15 -3.49 2.51 -9.64
CA ALA A 15 -3.67 3.53 -10.66
C ALA A 15 -2.35 4.23 -11.02
N ALA A 16 -1.53 4.57 -10.02
CA ALA A 16 -0.23 5.19 -10.24
C ALA A 16 0.71 4.28 -11.04
N LEU A 17 0.81 3.00 -10.69
CA LEU A 17 1.66 2.04 -11.40
C LEU A 17 1.15 1.76 -12.82
N PHE A 18 -0.17 1.75 -13.02
CA PHE A 18 -0.79 1.49 -14.32
C PHE A 18 -0.52 2.59 -15.35
N THR A 19 -0.08 3.78 -14.93
CA THR A 19 0.29 4.85 -15.88
C THR A 19 1.47 4.50 -16.79
N THR A 20 2.32 3.56 -16.38
CA THR A 20 3.54 3.18 -17.12
C THR A 20 3.73 1.67 -17.29
N ASN A 21 2.81 0.85 -16.80
CA ASN A 21 2.95 -0.61 -16.76
C ASN A 21 1.66 -1.32 -17.19
N ASP A 22 1.77 -2.59 -17.54
CA ASP A 22 0.60 -3.43 -17.86
C ASP A 22 -0.33 -3.63 -16.66
N ALA A 23 -1.62 -3.85 -16.92
CA ALA A 23 -2.65 -3.94 -15.89
C ALA A 23 -2.37 -5.03 -14.84
N LEU A 24 -2.00 -6.23 -15.29
CA LEU A 24 -1.71 -7.35 -14.39
C LEU A 24 -0.48 -7.07 -13.52
N LEU A 25 0.61 -6.57 -14.13
CA LEU A 25 1.82 -6.23 -13.40
C LEU A 25 1.56 -5.13 -12.36
N SER A 26 0.81 -4.09 -12.75
CA SER A 26 0.44 -2.98 -11.86
C SER A 26 -0.37 -3.46 -10.67
N ALA A 27 -1.37 -4.32 -10.89
CA ALA A 27 -2.18 -4.89 -9.81
C ALA A 27 -1.35 -5.77 -8.87
N CYS A 28 -0.47 -6.62 -9.42
CA CYS A 28 0.41 -7.48 -8.63
C CYS A 28 1.38 -6.66 -7.77
N CYS A 29 2.05 -5.67 -8.36
CA CYS A 29 2.98 -4.79 -7.65
C CYS A 29 2.25 -3.96 -6.58
N ALA A 30 1.06 -3.43 -6.88
CA ALA A 30 0.29 -2.66 -5.92
C ALA A 30 -0.15 -3.48 -4.71
N ALA A 31 -0.62 -4.72 -4.93
CA ALA A 31 -0.97 -5.63 -3.85
C ALA A 31 0.25 -5.96 -2.96
N PHE A 32 1.40 -6.20 -3.56
CA PHE A 32 2.65 -6.44 -2.83
C PHE A 32 3.09 -5.22 -1.99
N ILE A 33 3.17 -4.05 -2.62
CA ILE A 33 3.57 -2.80 -1.95
C ILE A 33 2.61 -2.46 -0.81
N SER A 34 1.29 -2.57 -1.04
CA SER A 34 0.29 -2.32 -0.01
C SER A 34 0.42 -3.31 1.16
N GLY A 35 0.69 -4.59 0.88
CA GLY A 35 0.91 -5.60 1.93
C GLY A 35 2.13 -5.28 2.79
N ARG A 36 3.27 -4.98 2.14
CA ARG A 36 4.52 -4.63 2.83
C ARG A 36 4.42 -3.32 3.60
N ALA A 37 3.78 -2.29 3.05
CA ALA A 37 3.48 -1.06 3.77
C ALA A 37 2.62 -1.34 5.01
N GLY A 38 1.66 -2.27 4.89
CA GLY A 38 0.85 -2.74 6.01
C GLY A 38 1.65 -3.41 7.11
N GLU A 39 2.64 -4.24 6.77
CA GLU A 39 3.54 -4.88 7.73
C GLU A 39 4.41 -3.85 8.48
N ILE A 40 5.02 -2.91 7.74
CA ILE A 40 5.83 -1.82 8.31
C ILE A 40 4.97 -0.97 9.25
N CYS A 41 3.79 -0.56 8.78
CA CYS A 41 2.86 0.26 9.53
C CYS A 41 2.34 -0.47 10.78
N HIS A 42 2.08 -1.77 10.70
CA HIS A 42 1.68 -2.57 11.85
C HIS A 42 2.81 -2.69 12.88
N GLY A 43 4.07 -2.78 12.45
CA GLY A 43 5.21 -2.74 13.35
C GLY A 43 5.35 -1.43 14.12
N LYS A 44 4.96 -0.30 13.51
CA LYS A 44 5.03 1.05 14.12
C LYS A 44 3.81 1.37 15.01
N TYR A 45 2.61 0.98 14.59
CA TYR A 45 1.35 1.46 15.20
C TYR A 45 0.44 0.34 15.74
N GLY A 46 0.82 -0.93 15.56
CA GLY A 46 0.05 -2.08 16.02
C GLY A 46 -1.36 -2.13 15.42
N SER A 47 -2.34 -2.45 16.26
CA SER A 47 -3.76 -2.57 15.86
C SER A 47 -4.45 -1.21 15.64
N GLY A 48 -3.80 -0.09 15.96
CA GLY A 48 -4.34 1.26 15.85
C GLY A 48 -4.01 1.99 14.55
N LEU A 49 -3.40 1.30 13.57
CA LEU A 49 -2.99 1.92 12.31
C LEU A 49 -4.19 2.52 11.55
N THR A 50 -4.00 3.68 10.95
CA THR A 50 -4.98 4.32 10.08
C THR A 50 -4.59 4.17 8.60
N ALA A 51 -5.52 4.50 7.69
CA ALA A 51 -5.21 4.52 6.26
C ALA A 51 -4.14 5.57 5.91
N THR A 52 -4.07 6.68 6.64
CA THR A 52 -3.04 7.71 6.44
C THR A 52 -1.66 7.19 6.82
N ASP A 53 -1.55 6.48 7.96
CA ASP A 53 -0.27 5.89 8.39
C ASP A 53 0.27 4.87 7.38
N LEU A 54 -0.64 4.12 6.74
CA LEU A 54 -0.29 3.20 5.66
C LEU A 54 0.34 3.96 4.48
N ILE A 55 -0.25 5.09 4.07
CA ILE A 55 0.23 5.90 2.94
C ILE A 55 1.67 6.37 3.19
N GLU A 56 1.97 6.82 4.41
CA GLU A 56 3.31 7.24 4.82
C GLU A 56 4.34 6.10 4.78
N CYS A 57 3.90 4.84 4.86
CA CYS A 57 4.77 3.66 4.78
C CYS A 57 5.01 3.17 3.33
N ILE A 58 4.29 3.69 2.33
CA ILE A 58 4.42 3.26 0.93
C ILE A 58 5.83 3.49 0.36
N PRO A 59 6.50 4.64 0.57
CA PRO A 59 7.84 4.85 0.03
C PRO A 59 8.86 3.82 0.54
N GLU A 60 8.82 3.51 1.84
CA GLU A 60 9.67 2.49 2.48
C GLU A 60 9.35 1.07 1.97
N ALA A 61 8.07 0.81 1.63
CA ALA A 61 7.66 -0.48 1.07
C ALA A 61 8.06 -0.68 -0.39
N ARG A 62 8.19 0.41 -1.16
CA ARG A 62 8.52 0.39 -2.59
C ARG A 62 10.02 0.19 -2.83
N ASP A 63 10.87 0.86 -2.05
CA ASP A 63 12.33 0.89 -2.22
C ASP A 63 13.02 0.23 -1.00
N PRO A 64 13.05 -1.12 -0.94
CA PRO A 64 13.53 -1.87 0.22
C PRO A 64 15.05 -1.88 0.41
#